data_AF-A0A7J6BQG4-F1
#
_entry.id   AF-A0A7J6BQG4-F1
#
_cell.length_a   1.000
_cell.length_b   1.000
_cell.length_c   1.000
_cell.angle_alpha   90.00
_cell.angle_beta   90.00
_cell.angle_gamma   90.00
#
_symmetry.space_group_name_H-M   'P 1'
#
loop_
_entity.id
_entity.type
_entity.pdbx_description
1 polymer ?
#
loop_
_entity_poly.entity_id
_entity_poly.type
_entity_poly.pdbx_seq_one_letter_code
_entity_poly.pdbx_strand_id
1 'polypeptide(L)'
;MNSQTESDAQNYILANIILSQKSANSGILRTVPELQDILQKLWERQNKDRSPEFYLLVLMLFWPDGAKKTGNTLDLKVCVQYMRESYERTYQKYLRFRYLVPLFFLGNGGGLQRLVHQTEFNNLLSEEHETAEIEGLQRIEGEIRNHKVFALRGRDQIEVSPHNPASVYNTDLVSFYLGFTIRGPVAYNIRYVKKSAQFVDKHKKNIIQRVEKVDFIIDDLRPLISTEQYSTIVAASTNNEKMETLYSVLSAGYEIKDKFYQSLLKNERGLIQHLINFGKKSSS
;
A
#
# COMPACT_ATOMS: atom_id res chain seq x y z
N MET A 1 30.95 -7.17 -21.97
CA MET A 1 29.82 -7.97 -22.51
C MET A 1 29.22 -7.15 -23.64
N ASN A 2 28.89 -7.75 -24.78
CA ASN A 2 28.32 -7.01 -25.90
C ASN A 2 26.84 -6.69 -25.62
N SER A 3 26.30 -5.62 -26.23
CA SER A 3 24.91 -5.18 -26.03
C SER A 3 23.87 -6.29 -26.26
N GLN A 4 24.14 -7.21 -27.19
CA GLN A 4 23.31 -8.39 -27.45
C GLN A 4 23.14 -9.28 -26.21
N THR A 5 24.23 -9.55 -25.48
CA THR A 5 24.21 -10.44 -24.31
C THR A 5 23.41 -9.83 -23.15
N GLU A 6 23.34 -8.51 -23.06
CA GLU A 6 22.55 -7.80 -22.04
C GLU A 6 21.05 -7.81 -22.38
N SER A 7 20.72 -7.69 -23.67
CA SER A 7 19.35 -7.87 -24.16
C SER A 7 18.85 -9.30 -23.91
N ASP A 8 19.69 -10.29 -24.22
CA ASP A 8 19.36 -11.71 -23.99
C ASP A 8 19.11 -12.00 -22.50
N ALA A 9 19.89 -11.39 -21.60
CA ALA A 9 19.69 -11.52 -20.15
C ALA A 9 18.37 -10.90 -19.69
N GLN A 10 18.02 -9.71 -20.17
CA GLN A 10 16.73 -9.06 -19.85
C GLN A 10 15.54 -9.88 -20.38
N ASN A 11 15.62 -10.36 -21.62
CA ASN A 11 14.60 -11.20 -22.23
C ASN A 11 14.44 -12.53 -21.47
N TYR A 12 15.53 -13.14 -21.03
CA TYR A 12 15.51 -14.35 -20.22
C TYR A 12 14.79 -14.13 -18.88
N ILE A 13 15.07 -13.02 -18.19
CA ILE A 13 14.40 -12.69 -16.93
C ILE A 13 12.90 -12.43 -17.16
N LEU A 14 12.55 -11.63 -18.18
CA LEU A 14 11.17 -11.34 -18.53
C LEU A 14 10.40 -12.63 -18.87
N ALA A 15 11.01 -13.56 -19.60
CA ALA A 15 10.41 -14.85 -19.91
C ALA A 15 10.11 -15.68 -18.66
N ASN A 16 10.99 -15.66 -17.65
CA ASN A 16 10.72 -16.31 -16.36
C ASN A 16 9.53 -15.67 -15.64
N ILE A 17 9.44 -14.33 -15.63
CA ILE A 17 8.30 -13.60 -15.03
C ILE A 17 7.00 -13.96 -15.74
N ILE A 18 6.96 -13.91 -17.07
CA ILE A 18 5.75 -14.21 -17.85
C ILE A 18 5.36 -15.69 -17.71
N LEU A 19 6.33 -16.61 -17.76
CA LEU A 19 6.07 -18.04 -17.60
C LEU A 19 5.50 -18.34 -16.21
N SER A 20 5.98 -17.65 -15.16
CA SER A 20 5.47 -17.86 -13.80
C SER A 20 3.99 -17.53 -13.66
N GLN A 21 3.46 -16.60 -14.46
CA GLN A 21 2.03 -16.26 -14.47
C GLN A 21 1.16 -17.38 -15.06
N LYS A 22 1.72 -18.22 -15.93
CA LYS A 22 0.99 -19.31 -16.60
C LYS A 22 1.20 -20.67 -15.94
N SER A 23 2.40 -20.91 -15.41
CA SER A 23 2.78 -22.20 -14.83
C SER A 23 3.73 -22.03 -13.65
N ALA A 24 3.18 -21.59 -12.52
CA ALA A 24 3.91 -21.28 -11.28
C ALA A 24 4.85 -22.40 -10.79
N ASN A 25 4.53 -23.67 -11.08
CA ASN A 25 5.28 -24.85 -10.63
C ASN A 25 6.16 -25.48 -11.73
N SER A 26 6.42 -24.77 -12.82
CA SER A 26 7.27 -25.28 -13.90
C SER A 26 8.72 -25.46 -13.41
N GLY A 27 9.28 -26.67 -13.59
CA GLY A 27 10.68 -26.97 -13.22
C GLY A 27 11.74 -26.22 -14.04
N ILE A 28 11.34 -25.44 -15.04
CA ILE A 28 12.21 -24.57 -15.86
C ILE A 28 12.39 -23.20 -15.20
N LEU A 29 11.48 -22.78 -14.32
CA LEU A 29 11.53 -21.47 -13.68
C LEU A 29 12.74 -21.34 -12.78
N ARG A 30 13.44 -20.22 -12.93
CA ARG A 30 14.50 -19.82 -12.01
C ARG A 30 13.93 -19.18 -10.76
N THR A 31 14.66 -19.36 -9.68
CA THR A 31 14.34 -18.74 -8.40
C THR A 31 14.60 -17.23 -8.46
N VAL A 32 13.87 -16.46 -7.66
CA VAL A 32 14.07 -15.01 -7.57
C VAL A 32 15.52 -14.64 -7.24
N PRO A 33 16.23 -15.29 -6.29
CA PRO A 33 17.64 -14.99 -6.03
C PRO A 33 18.57 -15.21 -7.22
N GLU A 34 18.34 -16.24 -8.04
CA GLU A 34 19.14 -16.46 -9.27
C GLU A 34 18.93 -15.32 -10.28
N LEU A 35 17.68 -14.90 -10.48
CA LEU A 35 17.35 -13.79 -11.39
C LEU A 35 17.88 -12.45 -10.86
N GLN A 36 17.82 -12.24 -9.54
CA GLN A 36 18.40 -11.09 -8.87
C GLN A 36 19.93 -11.05 -9.06
N ASP A 37 20.64 -12.17 -8.92
CA ASP A 37 22.10 -12.23 -9.12
C ASP A 37 22.52 -11.77 -10.53
N ILE A 38 21.75 -12.14 -11.57
CA ILE A 38 21.99 -11.68 -12.94
C ILE A 38 21.88 -10.14 -13.02
N LEU A 39 20.79 -9.57 -12.51
CA LEU A 39 20.58 -8.12 -12.52
C LEU A 39 21.57 -7.37 -11.65
N GLN A 40 21.94 -7.93 -10.49
CA GLN A 40 22.93 -7.37 -9.59
C GLN A 40 24.28 -7.24 -10.28
N LYS A 41 24.75 -8.29 -10.96
CA LYS A 41 26.01 -8.26 -11.74
C LYS A 41 25.96 -7.23 -12.87
N LEU A 42 24.82 -7.04 -13.52
CA LEU A 42 24.65 -6.03 -14.56
C LEU A 42 24.66 -4.61 -13.98
N TRP A 43 24.02 -4.42 -12.83
CA TRP A 43 23.96 -3.16 -12.10
C TRP A 43 25.35 -2.72 -11.61
N GLU A 44 26.12 -3.63 -11.00
CA GLU A 44 27.46 -3.35 -10.49
C GLU A 44 28.45 -2.95 -11.59
N ARG A 45 28.28 -3.48 -12.81
CA ARG A 45 29.10 -3.11 -13.96
C ARG A 45 28.82 -1.70 -14.45
N GLN A 46 27.54 -1.36 -14.58
CA GLN A 46 27.08 -0.04 -15.00
C GLN A 46 25.60 0.08 -14.62
N ASN A 47 25.29 1.01 -13.71
CA ASN A 47 23.91 1.24 -13.27
C ASN A 47 23.25 2.41 -14.01
N LYS A 48 24.01 3.39 -14.51
CA LYS A 48 23.50 4.55 -15.24
C LYS A 48 23.41 4.26 -16.74
N ASP A 49 22.54 4.99 -17.44
CA ASP A 49 22.39 4.93 -18.91
C ASP A 49 21.98 3.56 -19.46
N ARG A 50 21.26 2.76 -18.66
CA ARG A 50 20.61 1.52 -19.11
C ARG A 50 19.23 1.81 -19.71
N SER A 51 18.65 0.81 -20.35
CA SER A 51 17.30 0.91 -20.93
C SER A 51 16.22 1.00 -19.83
N PRO A 52 15.05 1.60 -20.11
CA PRO A 52 13.93 1.63 -19.16
C PRO A 52 13.47 0.23 -18.73
N GLU A 53 13.56 -0.76 -19.63
CA GLU A 53 13.21 -2.17 -19.39
C GLU A 53 14.12 -2.80 -18.32
N PHE A 54 15.43 -2.49 -18.36
CA PHE A 54 16.37 -2.97 -17.37
C PHE A 54 15.97 -2.50 -15.96
N TYR A 55 15.67 -1.19 -15.83
CA TYR A 55 15.24 -0.63 -14.55
C TYR A 55 13.88 -1.17 -14.11
N LEU A 56 12.95 -1.42 -15.04
CA LEU A 56 11.67 -2.06 -14.74
C LEU A 56 11.89 -3.45 -14.14
N LEU A 57 12.76 -4.28 -14.73
CA LEU A 57 13.10 -5.61 -14.19
C LEU A 57 13.74 -5.51 -12.80
N VAL A 58 14.65 -4.54 -12.59
CA VAL A 58 15.24 -4.26 -11.28
C VAL A 58 14.15 -3.91 -10.27
N LEU A 59 13.24 -2.98 -10.58
CA LEU A 59 12.15 -2.63 -9.66
C LEU A 59 11.27 -3.84 -9.35
N MET A 60 10.85 -4.62 -10.35
CA MET A 60 9.96 -5.77 -10.12
C MET A 60 10.59 -6.85 -9.24
N LEU A 61 11.88 -7.16 -9.42
CA LEU A 61 12.54 -8.24 -8.68
C LEU A 61 13.15 -7.79 -7.35
N PHE A 62 13.59 -6.54 -7.24
CA PHE A 62 14.20 -6.01 -6.02
C PHE A 62 13.24 -5.17 -5.19
N TRP A 63 11.98 -4.99 -5.62
CA TRP A 63 10.99 -4.41 -4.74
C TRP A 63 10.98 -5.20 -3.42
N PRO A 64 11.11 -4.54 -2.27
CA PRO A 64 11.20 -5.22 -0.99
C PRO A 64 9.91 -6.00 -0.68
N ASP A 65 10.05 -7.26 -0.29
CA ASP A 65 9.01 -7.91 0.50
C ASP A 65 9.06 -7.33 1.91
N GLY A 66 7.90 -6.89 2.42
CA GLY A 66 7.80 -6.29 3.75
C GLY A 66 8.57 -7.09 4.82
N ALA A 67 9.29 -6.36 5.68
CA ALA A 67 10.01 -6.83 6.88
C ALA A 67 11.27 -7.69 6.70
N LYS A 68 11.66 -8.16 5.50
CA LYS A 68 12.89 -8.97 5.34
C LYS A 68 14.04 -8.13 4.78
N LYS A 69 15.02 -7.80 5.62
CA LYS A 69 16.34 -7.33 5.16
C LYS A 69 17.04 -8.47 4.43
N THR A 70 17.04 -8.46 3.11
CA THR A 70 18.01 -9.23 2.33
C THR A 70 19.28 -8.38 2.17
N GLY A 71 20.45 -8.99 2.41
CA GLY A 71 21.75 -8.31 2.47
C GLY A 71 22.27 -7.70 1.16
N ASN A 72 21.48 -7.72 0.08
CA ASN A 72 21.83 -7.16 -1.22
C ASN A 72 20.92 -5.97 -1.53
N THR A 73 21.31 -4.78 -1.06
CA THR A 73 20.50 -3.58 -1.22
C THR A 73 20.94 -2.77 -2.41
N LEU A 74 20.37 -3.07 -3.58
CA LEU A 74 20.28 -2.08 -4.64
C LEU A 74 19.58 -0.83 -4.10
N ASP A 75 20.15 0.34 -4.37
CA ASP A 75 19.49 1.60 -4.04
C ASP A 75 18.35 1.85 -5.03
N LEU A 76 17.14 1.44 -4.64
CA LEU A 76 15.95 1.63 -5.46
C LEU A 76 15.61 3.10 -5.69
N LYS A 77 16.07 4.04 -4.84
CA LYS A 77 15.87 5.48 -5.10
C LYS A 77 16.65 5.89 -6.34
N VAL A 78 17.91 5.45 -6.43
CA VAL A 78 18.77 5.66 -7.61
C VAL A 78 18.18 4.94 -8.83
N CYS A 79 17.65 3.73 -8.66
CA CYS A 79 16.97 3.01 -9.75
C CYS A 79 15.78 3.80 -10.30
N VAL A 80 14.90 4.32 -9.44
CA VAL A 80 13.74 5.12 -9.86
C VAL A 80 14.19 6.40 -10.58
N GLN A 81 15.24 7.05 -10.09
CA GLN A 81 15.80 8.24 -10.74
C GLN A 81 16.32 7.92 -12.15
N TYR A 82 17.20 6.92 -12.29
CA TYR A 82 17.76 6.56 -13.59
C TYR A 82 16.71 6.01 -14.56
N MET A 83 15.70 5.31 -14.03
CA MET A 83 14.56 4.87 -14.82
C MET A 83 13.80 6.05 -15.43
N ARG A 84 13.55 7.10 -14.65
CA ARG A 84 12.90 8.32 -15.11
C ARG A 84 13.72 9.01 -16.21
N GLU A 85 15.02 9.22 -15.97
CA GLU A 85 15.93 9.82 -16.95
C GLU A 85 16.03 8.99 -18.25
N SER A 86 16.05 7.66 -18.13
CA SER A 86 16.10 6.75 -19.28
C SER A 86 14.79 6.75 -20.07
N TYR A 87 13.64 6.77 -19.38
CA TYR A 87 12.33 6.90 -20.01
C TYR A 87 12.20 8.23 -20.77
N GLU A 88 12.67 9.32 -20.18
CA GLU A 88 12.63 10.66 -20.79
C GLU A 88 13.41 10.72 -22.11
N ARG A 89 14.61 10.13 -22.13
CA ARG A 89 15.42 10.05 -23.36
C ARG A 89 14.82 9.12 -24.42
N THR A 90 14.28 7.97 -24.01
CA THR A 90 13.92 6.89 -24.94
C THR A 90 12.48 7.01 -25.44
N TYR A 91 11.54 7.30 -24.54
CA TYR A 91 10.11 7.12 -24.79
C TYR A 91 9.28 8.39 -24.70
N GLN A 92 9.71 9.44 -23.98
CA GLN A 92 8.88 10.64 -23.75
C GLN A 92 8.41 11.31 -25.04
N LYS A 93 9.25 11.35 -26.08
CA LYS A 93 8.88 11.93 -27.39
C LYS A 93 7.69 11.20 -28.03
N TYR A 94 7.63 9.88 -27.87
CA TYR A 94 6.67 8.98 -28.53
C TYR A 94 5.43 8.72 -27.69
N LEU A 95 5.60 8.57 -26.37
CA LEU A 95 4.52 8.23 -25.45
C LEU A 95 3.89 9.45 -24.76
N ARG A 96 4.53 10.63 -24.81
CA ARG A 96 3.99 11.94 -24.33
C ARG A 96 3.07 11.83 -23.10
N PHE A 97 1.83 12.33 -23.22
CA PHE A 97 0.78 12.34 -22.19
C PHE A 97 -0.06 11.05 -22.20
N ARG A 98 0.35 10.00 -22.92
CA ARG A 98 -0.39 8.74 -22.89
C ARG A 98 -0.32 8.17 -21.49
N TYR A 99 -1.48 7.73 -21.03
CA TYR A 99 -1.56 6.96 -19.81
C TYR A 99 -0.75 5.67 -19.97
N LEU A 100 0.23 5.48 -19.09
CA LEU A 100 1.03 4.26 -19.05
C LEU A 100 0.35 3.29 -18.10
N VAL A 101 -0.21 2.23 -18.66
CA VAL A 101 -0.83 1.20 -17.84
C VAL A 101 0.27 0.31 -17.23
N PRO A 102 0.25 0.05 -15.92
CA PRO A 102 1.18 -0.87 -15.29
C PRO A 102 0.96 -2.27 -15.82
N LEU A 103 2.02 -2.92 -16.27
CA LEU A 103 1.95 -4.30 -16.75
C LEU A 103 1.81 -5.28 -15.58
N PHE A 104 2.42 -4.95 -14.44
CA PHE A 104 2.41 -5.75 -13.24
C PHE A 104 2.10 -4.90 -12.00
N PHE A 105 1.39 -5.50 -11.06
CA PHE A 105 1.11 -5.00 -9.73
C PHE A 105 1.79 -5.86 -8.67
N LEU A 106 2.01 -5.29 -7.49
CA LEU A 106 2.51 -6.02 -6.33
C LEU A 106 1.35 -6.75 -5.63
N GLY A 107 1.50 -8.07 -5.51
CA GLY A 107 0.56 -8.99 -4.90
C GLY A 107 1.09 -9.64 -3.62
N ASN A 108 0.22 -10.39 -2.95
CA ASN A 108 0.52 -11.06 -1.68
C ASN A 108 1.26 -12.40 -1.84
N GLY A 109 1.50 -12.85 -3.08
CA GLY A 109 2.20 -14.10 -3.38
C GLY A 109 3.68 -14.08 -3.01
N GLY A 110 4.31 -15.25 -2.94
CA GLY A 110 5.75 -15.39 -2.73
C GLY A 110 6.54 -15.49 -4.04
N GLY A 111 7.80 -15.07 -4.03
CA GLY A 111 8.70 -15.22 -5.18
C GLY A 111 8.19 -14.45 -6.41
N LEU A 112 8.12 -15.10 -7.58
CA LEU A 112 7.59 -14.47 -8.80
C LEU A 112 6.06 -14.32 -8.79
N GLN A 113 5.34 -15.08 -7.96
CA GLN A 113 3.88 -14.99 -7.84
C GLN A 113 3.40 -13.72 -7.14
N ARG A 114 4.34 -12.94 -6.58
CA ARG A 114 4.05 -11.60 -6.06
C ARG A 114 3.80 -10.58 -7.16
N LEU A 115 4.15 -10.88 -8.41
CA LEU A 115 3.89 -10.01 -9.55
C LEU A 115 2.57 -10.44 -10.17
N VAL A 116 1.56 -9.57 -10.12
CA VAL A 116 0.22 -9.84 -10.65
C VAL A 116 0.06 -9.09 -11.96
N HIS A 117 -0.19 -9.80 -13.05
CA HIS A 117 -0.34 -9.18 -14.37
C HIS A 117 -1.61 -8.30 -14.47
N GLN A 118 -1.56 -7.25 -15.27
CA GLN A 118 -2.64 -6.26 -15.43
C GLN A 118 -4.01 -6.86 -15.83
N THR A 119 -4.04 -7.95 -16.59
CA THR A 119 -5.30 -8.58 -17.01
C THR A 119 -6.11 -9.10 -15.82
N GLU A 120 -5.44 -9.62 -14.79
CA GLU A 120 -6.08 -10.00 -13.53
C GLU A 120 -6.57 -8.76 -12.77
N PHE A 121 -5.78 -7.67 -12.81
CA PHE A 121 -6.11 -6.40 -12.15
C PHE A 121 -7.37 -5.73 -12.71
N ASN A 122 -7.56 -5.72 -14.03
CA ASN A 122 -8.74 -5.11 -14.65
C ASN A 122 -10.03 -5.85 -14.29
N ASN A 123 -9.99 -7.19 -14.16
CA ASN A 123 -11.14 -7.99 -13.72
C ASN A 123 -11.52 -7.66 -12.27
N LEU A 124 -10.54 -7.33 -11.42
CA LEU A 124 -10.75 -6.96 -10.02
C LEU A 124 -11.36 -5.56 -9.84
N LEU A 125 -11.13 -4.63 -10.78
CA LEU A 125 -11.73 -3.28 -10.74
C LEU A 125 -13.20 -3.26 -11.17
N SER A 126 -13.68 -4.26 -11.91
CA SER A 126 -15.07 -4.30 -12.41
C SER A 126 -16.11 -4.58 -11.33
N GLU A 127 -15.72 -5.08 -10.16
CA GLU A 127 -16.65 -5.60 -9.16
C GLU A 127 -16.58 -4.88 -7.79
N GLU A 128 -15.63 -3.97 -7.57
CA GLU A 128 -15.34 -3.44 -6.24
C GLU A 128 -15.59 -1.93 -6.09
N HIS A 129 -16.37 -1.56 -5.06
CA HIS A 129 -16.53 -0.19 -4.60
C HIS A 129 -15.15 0.44 -4.27
N GLU A 130 -15.01 1.77 -4.43
CA GLU A 130 -13.76 2.53 -4.21
C GLU A 130 -13.02 2.25 -2.88
N THR A 131 -13.72 1.64 -1.91
CA THR A 131 -13.30 1.34 -0.54
C THR A 131 -12.99 -0.14 -0.25
N ALA A 132 -13.31 -1.09 -1.13
CA ALA A 132 -13.05 -2.51 -0.92
C ALA A 132 -11.55 -2.85 -1.07
N GLU A 133 -11.08 -3.89 -0.39
CA GLU A 133 -9.70 -4.39 -0.58
C GLU A 133 -9.70 -5.38 -1.74
N ILE A 134 -8.81 -5.15 -2.70
CA ILE A 134 -8.65 -5.98 -3.88
C ILE A 134 -7.96 -7.30 -3.49
N GLU A 135 -8.64 -8.41 -3.70
CA GLU A 135 -8.10 -9.74 -3.43
C GLU A 135 -6.83 -10.01 -4.27
N GLY A 136 -5.83 -10.67 -3.65
CA GLY A 136 -4.56 -11.02 -4.30
C GLY A 136 -3.53 -9.89 -4.37
N LEU A 137 -3.92 -8.63 -4.17
CA LEU A 137 -2.99 -7.49 -4.17
C LEU A 137 -2.45 -7.13 -2.79
N GLN A 138 -1.20 -6.66 -2.78
CA GLN A 138 -0.57 -6.14 -1.57
C GLN A 138 -0.75 -4.64 -1.49
N ARG A 139 -1.52 -4.20 -0.48
CA ARG A 139 -1.59 -2.79 -0.11
C ARG A 139 -0.36 -2.43 0.72
N ILE A 140 0.35 -1.38 0.34
CA ILE A 140 1.55 -0.91 1.03
C ILE A 140 1.31 0.45 1.69
N GLU A 141 2.03 0.69 2.80
CA GLU A 141 2.02 1.97 3.49
C GLU A 141 2.88 3.00 2.75
N GLY A 142 2.47 4.25 2.85
CA GLY A 142 3.12 5.38 2.23
C GLY A 142 2.91 6.67 2.99
N GLU A 143 3.57 7.71 2.53
CA GLU A 143 3.48 9.06 3.06
C GLU A 143 3.41 10.03 1.88
N ILE A 144 2.51 11.01 1.99
CA ILE A 144 2.53 12.17 1.11
C ILE A 144 3.30 13.28 1.82
N ARG A 145 4.35 13.77 1.17
CA ARG A 145 5.16 14.91 1.62
C ARG A 145 5.42 15.84 0.45
N ASN A 146 5.22 17.14 0.64
CA ASN A 146 5.49 18.15 -0.40
C ASN A 146 4.82 17.82 -1.74
N HIS A 147 3.55 17.37 -1.71
CA HIS A 147 2.78 16.95 -2.89
C HIS A 147 3.39 15.77 -3.68
N LYS A 148 4.28 15.00 -3.05
CA LYS A 148 4.87 13.78 -3.62
C LYS A 148 4.50 12.57 -2.76
N VAL A 149 4.30 11.44 -3.41
CA VAL A 149 3.98 10.18 -2.74
C VAL A 149 5.25 9.36 -2.56
N PHE A 150 5.44 8.83 -1.36
CA PHE A 150 6.56 7.95 -1.02
C PHE A 150 6.01 6.63 -0.47
N ALA A 151 6.52 5.51 -0.97
CA ALA A 151 6.30 4.21 -0.33
C ALA A 151 7.20 4.11 0.92
N LEU A 152 6.63 3.76 2.07
CA LEU A 152 7.34 3.63 3.34
C LEU A 152 7.91 2.22 3.50
N ARG A 153 9.22 2.13 3.72
CA ARG A 153 9.94 0.87 3.97
C ARG A 153 10.95 1.02 5.10
N GLY A 154 10.52 0.86 6.35
CA GLY A 154 11.43 1.00 7.50
C GLY A 154 12.10 2.37 7.50
N ARG A 155 13.40 2.45 7.19
CA ARG A 155 14.14 3.73 7.05
C ARG A 155 14.22 4.26 5.61
N ASP A 156 13.89 3.44 4.62
CA ASP A 156 13.93 3.81 3.21
C ASP A 156 12.58 4.33 2.73
N GLN A 157 12.61 5.36 1.90
CA GLN A 157 11.44 5.97 1.27
C GLN A 157 11.66 6.01 -0.24
N ILE A 158 10.78 5.42 -1.04
CA ILE A 158 10.90 5.39 -2.50
C ILE A 158 9.82 6.28 -3.09
N GLU A 159 10.19 7.27 -3.89
CA GLU A 159 9.23 8.14 -4.59
C GLU A 159 8.43 7.30 -5.59
N VAL A 160 7.10 7.41 -5.54
CA VAL A 160 6.18 6.75 -6.47
C VAL A 160 5.27 7.81 -7.10
N SER A 161 4.91 7.60 -8.36
CA SER A 161 4.01 8.55 -9.06
C SER A 161 2.56 8.24 -8.69
N PRO A 162 1.72 9.23 -8.35
CA PRO A 162 0.30 8.95 -8.13
C PRO A 162 -0.39 8.61 -9.45
N HIS A 163 -1.22 7.55 -9.47
CA HIS A 163 -2.05 7.25 -10.63
C HIS A 163 -3.04 8.40 -10.92
N ASN A 164 -3.68 8.92 -9.88
CA ASN A 164 -4.56 10.08 -9.95
C ASN A 164 -3.95 11.25 -9.15
N PRO A 165 -3.38 12.29 -9.80
CA PRO A 165 -2.77 13.43 -9.11
C PRO A 165 -3.73 14.14 -8.13
N ALA A 166 -5.03 14.17 -8.41
CA ALA A 166 -6.02 14.81 -7.54
C ALA A 166 -6.18 14.10 -6.18
N SER A 167 -5.75 12.84 -6.06
CA SER A 167 -5.73 12.13 -4.77
C SER A 167 -4.65 12.62 -3.81
N VAL A 168 -3.69 13.42 -4.30
CA VAL A 168 -2.57 13.99 -3.54
C VAL A 168 -2.90 15.43 -3.15
N TYR A 169 -3.80 15.59 -2.18
CA TYR A 169 -4.30 16.90 -1.74
C TYR A 169 -3.82 17.30 -0.33
N ASN A 170 -3.39 16.35 0.49
CA ASN A 170 -2.90 16.60 1.85
C ASN A 170 -1.55 15.92 2.11
N THR A 171 -0.83 16.39 3.14
CA THR A 171 0.37 15.74 3.67
C THR A 171 -0.02 14.85 4.84
N ASP A 172 -0.05 13.54 4.63
CA ASP A 172 -0.41 12.56 5.66
C ASP A 172 0.11 11.17 5.29
N LEU A 173 -0.07 10.20 6.19
CA LEU A 173 0.10 8.79 5.87
C LEU A 173 -1.00 8.31 4.93
N VAL A 174 -0.60 7.50 3.98
CA VAL A 174 -1.49 6.91 2.98
C VAL A 174 -1.19 5.43 2.83
N SER A 175 -2.09 4.73 2.14
CA SER A 175 -1.88 3.37 1.66
C SER A 175 -2.36 3.26 0.22
N PHE A 176 -1.73 2.39 -0.55
CA PHE A 176 -2.03 2.24 -1.98
C PHE A 176 -1.57 0.88 -2.50
N TYR A 177 -2.09 0.49 -3.65
CA TYR A 177 -1.54 -0.62 -4.44
C TYR A 177 -0.41 -0.12 -5.31
N LEU A 178 0.65 -0.91 -5.43
CA LEU A 178 1.81 -0.56 -6.22
C LEU A 178 1.75 -1.21 -7.60
N GLY A 179 1.79 -0.39 -8.65
CA GLY A 179 1.95 -0.81 -10.03
C GLY A 179 3.33 -0.44 -10.59
N PHE A 180 3.82 -1.23 -11.54
CA PHE A 180 5.09 -0.99 -12.24
C PHE A 180 4.84 -0.64 -13.72
N THR A 181 5.25 0.57 -14.12
CA THR A 181 5.22 1.02 -15.52
C THR A 181 6.64 1.16 -16.04
N ILE A 182 6.80 1.26 -17.37
CA ILE A 182 8.10 1.55 -18.00
C ILE A 182 8.70 2.91 -17.60
N ARG A 183 7.91 3.82 -17.02
CA ARG A 183 8.37 5.11 -16.49
C ARG A 183 8.81 5.05 -15.03
N GLY A 184 8.30 4.08 -14.28
CA GLY A 184 8.56 3.95 -12.85
C GLY A 184 7.39 3.38 -12.05
N PRO A 185 7.54 3.31 -10.72
CA PRO A 185 6.51 2.82 -9.82
C PRO A 185 5.36 3.82 -9.68
N VAL A 186 4.15 3.31 -9.58
CA VAL A 186 2.90 4.09 -9.56
C VAL A 186 2.02 3.63 -8.39
N ALA A 187 1.47 4.58 -7.66
CA ALA A 187 0.53 4.36 -6.56
C ALA A 187 -0.92 4.42 -7.05
N TYR A 188 -1.63 3.30 -6.92
CA TYR A 188 -3.04 3.13 -7.28
C TYR A 188 -3.93 3.13 -6.05
N ASN A 189 -5.14 3.69 -6.20
CA ASN A 189 -6.14 3.72 -5.14
C ASN A 189 -5.53 4.24 -3.81
N ILE A 190 -4.97 5.45 -3.88
CA ILE A 190 -4.38 6.14 -2.72
C ILE A 190 -5.49 6.43 -1.70
N ARG A 191 -5.35 5.88 -0.50
CA ARG A 191 -6.25 6.07 0.64
C ARG A 191 -5.49 6.71 1.78
N TYR A 192 -6.09 7.68 2.46
CA TYR A 192 -5.49 8.29 3.64
C TYR A 192 -5.64 7.36 4.84
N VAL A 193 -4.53 7.10 5.53
CA VAL A 193 -4.51 6.24 6.71
C VAL A 193 -5.11 7.02 7.88
N LYS A 194 -6.38 6.75 8.16
CA LYS A 194 -7.07 7.32 9.32
C LYS A 194 -6.69 6.53 10.58
N LYS A 195 -5.57 6.89 11.21
CA LYS A 195 -5.04 6.24 12.43
C LYS A 195 -6.08 6.12 13.54
N SER A 196 -6.94 7.13 13.69
CA SER A 196 -8.06 7.13 14.64
C SER A 196 -9.05 6.01 14.35
N ALA A 197 -9.49 5.86 13.11
CA ALA A 197 -10.37 4.77 12.69
C ALA A 197 -9.73 3.39 12.88
N GLN A 198 -8.46 3.21 12.50
CA GLN A 198 -7.73 1.96 12.73
C GLN A 198 -7.62 1.62 14.21
N PHE A 199 -7.37 2.61 15.07
CA PHE A 199 -7.34 2.41 16.51
C PHE A 199 -8.70 1.95 17.04
N VAL A 200 -9.77 2.64 16.63
CA VAL A 200 -11.17 2.33 17.00
C VAL A 200 -11.55 0.90 16.62
N ASP A 201 -11.17 0.47 15.42
CA ASP A 201 -11.45 -0.88 14.92
C ASP A 201 -10.59 -1.94 15.64
N LYS A 202 -9.27 -1.72 15.72
CA LYS A 202 -8.33 -2.64 16.37
C LYS A 202 -8.67 -2.90 17.83
N HIS A 203 -9.10 -1.86 18.55
CA HIS A 203 -9.38 -1.94 19.97
C HIS A 203 -10.87 -2.12 20.30
N LYS A 204 -11.74 -2.41 19.30
CA LYS A 204 -13.21 -2.55 19.45
C LYS A 204 -13.60 -3.30 20.73
N LYS A 205 -13.13 -4.53 20.91
CA LYS A 205 -13.48 -5.37 22.09
C LYS A 205 -13.14 -4.70 23.42
N ASN A 206 -11.96 -4.07 23.51
CA ASN A 206 -11.52 -3.42 24.75
C ASN A 206 -12.31 -2.15 25.02
N ILE A 207 -12.63 -1.38 23.97
CA ILE A 207 -13.40 -0.14 24.07
C ILE A 207 -14.82 -0.46 24.52
N ILE A 208 -15.48 -1.44 23.90
CA ILE A 208 -16.85 -1.84 24.25
C ILE A 208 -16.96 -2.29 25.71
N GLN A 209 -15.98 -3.06 26.20
CA GLN A 209 -16.03 -3.64 27.54
C GLN A 209 -15.66 -2.68 28.68
N ARG A 210 -14.92 -1.59 28.39
CA ARG A 210 -14.22 -0.80 29.43
C ARG A 210 -14.56 0.68 29.43
N VAL A 211 -15.33 1.17 28.47
CA VAL A 211 -15.79 2.56 28.46
C VAL A 211 -16.92 2.71 29.47
N GLU A 212 -16.79 3.69 30.36
CA GLU A 212 -17.78 3.97 31.42
C GLU A 212 -18.66 5.17 31.04
N LYS A 213 -18.05 6.20 30.44
CA LYS A 213 -18.70 7.47 30.06
C LYS A 213 -19.35 7.41 28.68
N VAL A 214 -20.12 6.36 28.43
CA VAL A 214 -20.74 6.10 27.12
C VAL A 214 -21.68 7.23 26.70
N ASP A 215 -22.52 7.73 27.60
CA ASP A 215 -23.50 8.78 27.27
C ASP A 215 -22.83 10.08 26.80
N PHE A 216 -21.76 10.52 27.46
CA PHE A 216 -20.98 11.69 27.03
C PHE A 216 -20.36 11.52 25.64
N ILE A 217 -19.97 10.28 25.29
CA ILE A 217 -19.42 9.97 23.97
C ILE A 217 -20.51 10.01 22.89
N ILE A 218 -21.70 9.48 23.20
CA ILE A 218 -22.86 9.53 22.31
C ILE A 218 -23.27 10.99 22.08
N ASP A 219 -23.29 11.82 23.13
CA ASP A 219 -23.62 13.24 23.05
C ASP A 219 -22.63 14.02 22.17
N ASP A 220 -21.32 13.76 22.33
CA ASP A 220 -20.28 14.37 21.49
C ASP A 220 -20.41 13.98 20.01
N LEU A 221 -21.04 12.83 19.71
CA LEU A 221 -21.31 12.32 18.37
C LEU A 221 -22.65 12.78 17.79
N ARG A 222 -23.53 13.39 18.60
CA ARG A 222 -24.86 13.86 18.18
C ARG A 222 -24.88 14.61 16.84
N PRO A 223 -23.92 15.50 16.49
CA PRO A 223 -23.93 16.20 15.21
C PRO A 223 -23.72 15.31 13.98
N LEU A 224 -23.23 14.08 14.16
CA LEU A 224 -22.84 13.16 13.08
C LEU A 224 -23.77 11.95 12.96
N ILE A 225 -24.77 11.81 13.82
CA ILE A 225 -25.71 10.68 13.83
C ILE A 225 -27.14 11.17 13.73
N SER A 226 -28.00 10.39 13.06
CA SER A 226 -29.42 10.75 12.92
C SER A 226 -30.15 10.68 14.27
N THR A 227 -31.27 11.39 14.38
CA THR A 227 -32.11 11.34 15.59
C THR A 227 -32.61 9.92 15.90
N GLU A 228 -32.87 9.12 14.87
CA GLU A 228 -33.26 7.72 14.99
C GLU A 228 -32.11 6.89 15.57
N GLN A 229 -30.92 6.96 14.95
CA GLN A 229 -29.73 6.24 15.42
C GLN A 229 -29.39 6.58 16.87
N TYR A 230 -29.42 7.86 17.23
CA TYR A 230 -29.19 8.29 18.61
C TYR A 230 -30.22 7.69 19.57
N SER A 231 -31.51 7.74 19.23
CA SER A 231 -32.58 7.20 20.08
C SER A 231 -32.42 5.70 20.28
N THR A 232 -32.08 4.96 19.22
CA THR A 232 -31.79 3.53 19.28
C THR A 232 -30.59 3.23 20.17
N ILE A 233 -29.50 4.01 20.07
CA ILE A 233 -28.32 3.83 20.90
C ILE A 233 -28.67 4.09 22.37
N VAL A 234 -29.28 5.23 22.70
CA VAL A 234 -29.57 5.62 24.08
C VAL A 234 -30.58 4.69 24.76
N ALA A 235 -31.50 4.10 23.99
CA ALA A 235 -32.50 3.16 24.49
C ALA A 235 -31.92 1.79 24.92
N ALA A 236 -30.66 1.48 24.58
CA ALA A 236 -30.03 0.23 24.99
C ALA A 236 -29.80 0.17 26.52
N SER A 237 -29.91 -1.03 27.09
CA SER A 237 -30.03 -1.20 28.55
C SER A 237 -28.69 -1.10 29.28
N THR A 238 -27.59 -1.44 28.59
CA THR A 238 -26.25 -1.46 29.18
C THR A 238 -25.25 -0.65 28.35
N ASN A 239 -24.19 -0.18 28.99
CA ASN A 239 -23.08 0.51 28.32
C ASN A 239 -22.47 -0.34 27.19
N ASN A 240 -22.36 -1.65 27.37
CA ASN A 240 -21.83 -2.56 26.35
C ASN A 240 -22.76 -2.62 25.13
N GLU A 241 -24.07 -2.73 25.34
CA GLU A 241 -25.06 -2.73 24.26
C GLU A 241 -25.07 -1.37 23.53
N LYS A 242 -25.08 -0.26 24.28
CA LYS A 242 -24.96 1.10 23.72
C LYS A 242 -23.74 1.21 22.82
N MET A 243 -22.59 0.69 23.28
CA MET A 243 -21.34 0.72 22.50
C MET A 243 -21.38 -0.21 21.28
N GLU A 244 -21.94 -1.42 21.35
CA GLU A 244 -22.11 -2.28 20.16
C GLU A 244 -23.02 -1.63 19.11
N THR A 245 -24.14 -1.04 19.53
CA THR A 245 -25.03 -0.29 18.63
C THR A 245 -24.34 0.95 18.08
N LEU A 246 -23.54 1.67 18.87
CA LEU A 246 -22.76 2.79 18.37
C LEU A 246 -21.75 2.32 17.30
N TYR A 247 -21.08 1.19 17.51
CA TYR A 247 -20.14 0.63 16.53
C TYR A 247 -20.81 0.24 15.21
N SER A 248 -22.08 -0.14 15.19
CA SER A 248 -22.81 -0.36 13.93
C SER A 248 -23.01 0.96 13.16
N VAL A 249 -23.24 2.08 13.86
CA VAL A 249 -23.32 3.42 13.26
C VAL A 249 -21.96 3.93 12.81
N LEU A 250 -20.89 3.63 13.55
CA LEU A 250 -19.51 4.00 13.17
C LEU A 250 -19.05 3.36 11.85
N SER A 251 -19.72 2.30 11.38
CA SER A 251 -19.45 1.71 10.07
C SER A 251 -19.77 2.65 8.89
N ALA A 252 -20.51 3.73 9.14
CA ALA A 252 -20.95 4.70 8.13
C ALA A 252 -19.84 5.59 7.54
N GLY A 253 -18.67 5.74 8.19
CA GLY A 253 -17.59 6.57 7.62
C GLY A 253 -16.40 6.83 8.54
N TYR A 254 -15.35 7.46 7.98
CA TYR A 254 -14.13 7.75 8.73
C TYR A 254 -14.27 8.98 9.65
N GLU A 255 -15.08 9.96 9.26
CA GLU A 255 -15.29 11.21 9.98
C GLU A 255 -15.92 10.95 11.35
N ILE A 256 -16.91 10.05 11.40
CA ILE A 256 -17.57 9.66 12.65
C ILE A 256 -16.62 8.84 13.54
N LYS A 257 -15.80 7.95 12.96
CA LYS A 257 -14.78 7.20 13.72
C LYS A 257 -13.70 8.12 14.29
N ASP A 258 -13.30 9.15 13.55
CA ASP A 258 -12.36 10.16 14.04
C ASP A 258 -12.96 10.94 15.21
N LYS A 259 -14.19 11.44 15.06
CA LYS A 259 -14.89 12.15 16.14
C LYS A 259 -15.08 11.26 17.38
N PHE A 260 -15.40 9.99 17.18
CA PHE A 260 -15.52 9.00 18.25
C PHE A 260 -14.18 8.81 18.98
N TYR A 261 -13.08 8.67 18.24
CA TYR A 261 -11.74 8.61 18.81
C TYR A 261 -11.39 9.87 19.62
N GLN A 262 -11.72 11.06 19.10
CA GLN A 262 -11.52 12.31 19.85
C GLN A 262 -12.36 12.37 21.14
N SER A 263 -13.60 11.89 21.10
CA SER A 263 -14.45 11.81 22.29
C SER A 263 -13.90 10.80 23.31
N LEU A 264 -13.37 9.66 22.86
CA LEU A 264 -12.64 8.73 23.72
C LEU A 264 -11.41 9.37 24.38
N LEU A 265 -10.64 10.18 23.65
CA LEU A 265 -9.50 10.92 24.23
C LEU A 265 -9.94 11.95 25.27
N LYS A 266 -11.09 12.59 25.06
CA LYS A 266 -11.66 13.61 25.96
C LYS A 266 -12.22 12.97 27.24
N ASN A 267 -13.02 11.92 27.11
CA ASN A 267 -13.80 11.35 28.20
C ASN A 267 -13.07 10.18 28.91
N GLU A 268 -12.27 9.41 28.16
CA GLU A 268 -11.69 8.11 28.56
C GLU A 268 -10.16 8.04 28.36
N ARG A 269 -9.49 9.16 28.64
CA ARG A 269 -8.05 9.33 28.37
C ARG A 269 -7.17 8.24 28.99
N GLY A 270 -7.51 7.78 30.20
CA GLY A 270 -6.78 6.71 30.91
C GLY A 270 -6.86 5.36 30.19
N LEU A 271 -8.04 4.99 29.69
CA LEU A 271 -8.25 3.78 28.90
C LEU A 271 -7.44 3.82 27.60
N ILE A 272 -7.50 4.95 26.88
CA ILE A 272 -6.78 5.10 25.61
C ILE A 272 -5.27 5.02 25.82
N GLN A 273 -4.73 5.67 26.85
CA GLN A 273 -3.31 5.60 27.16
C GLN A 273 -2.87 4.16 27.51
N HIS A 274 -3.70 3.42 28.25
CA HIS A 274 -3.46 2.01 28.54
C HIS A 274 -3.42 1.16 27.26
N LEU A 275 -4.38 1.33 26.35
CA LEU A 275 -4.45 0.58 25.09
C LEU A 275 -3.28 0.87 24.14
N ILE A 276 -2.84 2.14 24.07
CA ILE A 276 -1.66 2.54 23.29
C ILE A 276 -0.39 1.86 23.84
N ASN A 277 -0.24 1.83 25.17
CA ASN A 277 0.95 1.26 25.82
C ASN A 277 0.99 -0.27 25.74
N PHE A 278 -0.15 -0.93 25.76
CA PHE A 278 -0.24 -2.39 25.61
C PHE A 278 0.24 -2.87 24.24
N GLY A 279 -0.07 -2.13 23.16
CA GLY A 279 0.33 -2.48 21.79
C GLY A 279 1.83 -2.29 21.50
N LYS A 280 2.54 -1.45 22.27
CA LYS A 280 3.98 -1.25 22.09
C LYS A 280 4.82 -2.40 22.65
N LYS A 281 4.37 -3.03 23.75
CA LYS A 281 5.06 -4.17 24.38
C LYS A 281 4.98 -5.47 23.59
N SER A 282 4.01 -5.62 22.70
CA SER A 282 3.88 -6.80 21.82
C SER A 282 4.61 -6.66 20.48
N SER A 283 5.22 -5.51 20.21
CA SER A 283 5.93 -5.18 18.96
C SER A 283 7.44 -4.96 19.17
N SER A 284 7.94 -5.27 20.37
CA SER A 284 9.35 -5.22 20.78
C SER A 284 9.87 -6.64 20.95
#